data_AF-A0A6G2DDB0-F1
#
_entry.id   AF-A0A6G2DDB0-F1
#
_cell.length_a   1.000
_cell.length_b   1.000
_cell.length_c   1.000
_cell.angle_alpha   90.00
_cell.angle_beta   90.00
_cell.angle_gamma   90.00
#
_symmetry.space_group_name_H-M   'P 1'
#
loop_
_entity.id
_entity.type
_entity.pdbx_description
1 polymer ?
#
loop_
_entity_poly.entity_id
_entity_poly.type
_entity_poly.pdbx_seq_one_letter_code
_entity_poly.pdbx_strand_id
1 'polypeptide(L)' 'MSEIGFKYSILASGSSGNSFYLETSKKKLLVDAGLSGKKITSLLAEINRKPEDLDAILITHEHSDHI' A
#
# COMPACT_ATOMS: atom_id res chain seq x y z
N MET A 1 0.54 -27.94 -4.17
CA MET A 1 1.04 -27.18 -3.01
C MET A 1 0.30 -25.85 -2.97
N SER A 2 -0.76 -25.74 -2.18
CA SER A 2 -1.41 -24.44 -1.96
C SER A 2 -0.61 -23.70 -0.90
N GLU A 3 0.28 -22.80 -1.28
CA GLU A 3 0.79 -21.82 -0.34
C GLU A 3 -0.36 -20.88 0.04
N ILE A 4 -0.97 -21.13 1.20
CA ILE A 4 -1.93 -20.22 1.83
C ILE A 4 -1.09 -19.15 2.54
N GLY A 5 -0.36 -18.35 1.77
CA GLY A 5 0.43 -17.22 2.27
C GLY A 5 -0.18 -15.91 1.80
N PHE A 6 -0.01 -14.85 2.59
CA PHE A 6 -0.19 -13.49 2.09
C PHE A 6 1.15 -12.98 1.56
N LYS A 7 1.10 -12.16 0.51
CA LYS A 7 2.26 -11.43 0.02
C LYS A 7 2.22 -10.02 0.59
N TYR A 8 3.38 -9.47 0.90
CA TYR A 8 3.48 -8.12 1.40
C TYR A 8 4.69 -7.42 0.82
N SER A 9 4.66 -6.09 0.81
CA SER A 9 5.79 -5.26 0.45
C SER A 9 5.79 -3.98 1.27
N ILE A 10 6.97 -3.60 1.76
CA ILE A 10 7.19 -2.28 2.32
C ILE A 10 7.49 -1.36 1.15
N LEU A 11 6.53 -0.51 0.79
CA LEU A 11 6.67 0.43 -0.32
C LEU A 11 7.53 1.64 0.12
N ALA A 12 7.35 2.10 1.36
CA ALA A 12 8.25 3.06 1.97
C ALA A 12 8.25 2.91 3.49
N SER A 13 9.38 3.28 4.11
CA SER A 13 9.54 3.37 5.55
C SER A 13 10.54 4.48 5.87
N GLY A 14 10.13 5.50 6.65
CA GLY A 14 11.02 6.60 7.02
C GLY A 14 10.29 7.88 7.45
N SER A 15 11.07 8.94 7.74
CA SER A 15 10.56 10.24 8.21
C SER A 15 9.68 10.98 7.20
N SER A 16 9.75 10.60 5.93
CA SER A 16 8.94 11.18 4.84
C SER A 16 7.63 10.43 4.59
N GLY A 17 7.28 9.46 5.45
CA GLY A 17 6.06 8.68 5.37
C GLY A 17 6.31 7.18 5.20
N ASN A 18 5.35 6.38 5.64
CA ASN A 18 5.34 4.93 5.48
C ASN A 18 4.20 4.51 4.55
N SER A 19 4.41 3.45 3.80
CA SER A 19 3.39 2.84 2.95
C SER A 19 3.66 1.34 2.88
N PHE A 20 2.63 0.55 3.16
CA PHE A 20 2.73 -0.90 3.24
C PHE A 20 1.65 -1.56 2.38
N TYR A 21 2.05 -2.53 1.56
CA TYR A 21 1.18 -3.30 0.71
C TYR A 21 0.99 -4.71 1.26
N LEU A 22 -0.24 -5.20 1.23
CA LEU A 22 -0.61 -6.56 1.66
C LEU A 22 -1.61 -7.15 0.67
N GLU A 23 -1.38 -8.38 0.22
CA GLU A 23 -2.32 -9.09 -0.62
C GLU A 23 -2.48 -10.57 -0.26
N THR A 24 -3.67 -11.07 -0.56
CA THR A 24 -4.03 -12.48 -0.63
C THR A 24 -4.61 -12.75 -2.01
N SER A 25 -5.01 -13.99 -2.27
CA SER A 25 -5.78 -14.31 -3.49
C SER A 25 -7.14 -13.63 -3.58
N LYS A 26 -7.67 -13.09 -2.47
CA LYS A 26 -9.02 -12.51 -2.39
C LYS A 26 -9.03 -11.00 -2.17
N LYS A 27 -7.97 -10.44 -1.60
CA LYS A 27 -7.92 -9.05 -1.15
C LYS A 27 -6.55 -8.45 -1.34
N LYS A 28 -6.52 -7.19 -1.79
CA LYS A 28 -5.33 -6.33 -1.94
C LYS A 28 -5.55 -5.06 -1.14
N LEU A 29 -4.70 -4.80 -0.18
CA LEU A 29 -4.82 -3.72 0.78
C LEU A 29 -3.57 -2.85 0.74
N LEU A 30 -3.78 -1.54 0.88
CA LEU A 30 -2.74 -0.58 1.13
C LEU A 30 -2.93 -0.03 2.55
N VAL A 31 -1.86 0.04 3.34
CA VAL A 31 -1.83 0.66 4.66
C VAL A 31 -0.94 1.90 4.57
N ASP A 32 -1.51 3.07 4.84
CA ASP A 32 -0.88 4.37 4.59
C ASP A 32 -0.58 5.17 5.87
N ALA A 33 0.56 5.85 5.82
CA ALA A 33 1.09 6.77 6.80
C ALA A 33 2.05 7.79 6.14
N GLY A 34 1.61 8.49 5.08
CA GLY A 34 2.14 9.83 4.80
C GLY A 34 2.80 10.07 3.44
N LEU A 35 2.55 9.24 2.42
CA LEU A 35 3.03 9.51 1.06
C LEU A 35 1.95 10.13 0.17
N SER A 36 2.37 10.93 -0.81
CA SER A 36 1.45 11.35 -1.88
C SER A 36 1.00 10.17 -2.75
N GLY A 37 -0.24 10.22 -3.24
CA GLY A 37 -0.79 9.18 -4.12
C GLY A 37 0.03 8.92 -5.38
N LYS A 38 0.72 9.94 -5.92
CA LYS A 38 1.66 9.78 -7.05
C LYS A 38 2.83 8.88 -6.68
N LYS A 39 3.44 9.08 -5.50
CA LYS A 39 4.57 8.28 -5.04
C LYS A 39 4.15 6.84 -4.77
N ILE A 40 3.00 6.64 -4.13
CA ILE A 40 2.40 5.32 -3.88
C ILE A 40 2.18 4.57 -5.20
N THR A 41 1.62 5.24 -6.21
CA THR A 41 1.37 4.65 -7.54
C THR A 41 2.67 4.17 -8.21
N SER A 42 3.74 4.97 -8.13
CA SER A 42 5.05 4.56 -8.67
C SER A 42 5.61 3.34 -7.93
N LEU A 43 5.53 3.30 -6.60
CA LEU A 43 6.04 2.19 -5.79
C LEU A 43 5.25 0.89 -6.01
N LEU A 44 3.93 0.98 -6.19
CA LEU A 44 3.12 -0.18 -6.57
C LEU A 44 3.53 -0.74 -7.94
N ALA A 45 3.83 0.13 -8.91
CA ALA A 45 4.28 -0.30 -10.23
C ALA A 45 5.60 -1.08 -10.18
N GLU A 46 6.53 -0.71 -9.28
CA GLU A 46 7.81 -1.44 -9.06
C GLU A 46 7.59 -2.90 -8.62
N ILE A 47 6.49 -3.19 -7.93
CA ILE A 47 6.10 -4.56 -7.53
C ILE A 47 5.05 -5.18 -8.46
N ASN A 48 4.85 -4.62 -9.66
CA ASN A 48 3.86 -5.06 -10.65
C ASN A 48 2.42 -5.06 -10.09
N ARG A 49 2.06 -4.05 -9.30
CA ARG A 49 0.71 -3.82 -8.80
C ARG A 49 0.20 -2.47 -9.26
N LYS A 50 -1.13 -2.36 -9.30
CA LYS A 50 -1.84 -1.19 -9.77
C LYS A 50 -2.73 -0.66 -8.67
N PRO A 51 -2.83 0.66 -8.47
CA PRO A 51 -3.75 1.24 -7.48
C PRO A 51 -5.20 0.83 -7.72
N GLU A 52 -5.60 0.68 -8.99
CA GLU A 52 -6.96 0.30 -9.39
C GLU A 52 -7.35 -1.12 -8.94
N ASP A 53 -6.37 -1.95 -8.60
CA ASP A 53 -6.60 -3.30 -8.10
C ASP A 53 -6.83 -3.36 -6.58
N LEU A 54 -6.65 -2.25 -5.85
CA LEU A 54 -6.78 -2.23 -4.40
C LEU A 54 -8.26 -2.35 -4.00
N ASP A 55 -8.53 -3.25 -3.06
CA ASP A 55 -9.87 -3.40 -2.48
C ASP A 55 -10.16 -2.35 -1.41
N ALA A 56 -9.14 -1.91 -0.68
CA ALA A 56 -9.27 -0.91 0.36
C ALA A 56 -7.92 -0.25 0.69
N ILE A 57 -8.02 0.97 1.23
CA ILE A 57 -6.90 1.73 1.79
C ILE A 57 -7.20 1.94 3.27
N LEU A 58 -6.26 1.57 4.12
CA LEU A 58 -6.31 1.76 5.57
C LEU A 58 -5.39 2.92 5.93
N ILE A 59 -5.96 3.99 6.47
CA ILE A 59 -5.21 5.16 6.91
C ILE A 59 -5.00 5.06 8.41
N THR A 60 -3.74 5.13 8.87
CA THR A 60 -3.40 4.94 10.29
C THR A 60 -3.83 6.11 11.16
N HIS A 61 -3.76 7.33 10.64
CA HIS A 61 -4.23 8.55 11.26
C HIS A 61 -4.62 9.54 10.17
N GLU A 62 -5.66 10.34 10.42
CA GLU A 62 -5.99 11.44 9.50
C GLU A 62 -4.83 12.45 9.50
N HIS A 63 -4.05 12.48 8.42
CA HIS A 63 -3.24 13.64 8.12
C HIS A 63 -4.21 14.78 7.79
N SER A 64 -4.50 15.62 8.79
CA SER A 64 -5.30 16.83 8.66
C SER A 64 -4.69 17.85 7.70
N ASP A 65 -3.50 17.53 7.17
CA ASP A 65 -2.66 18.50 6.52
C ASP A 65 -3.05 18.71 5.05
N HIS A 66 -3.63 17.74 4.31
CA HIS A 66 -4.13 17.96 2.94
C HIS A 66 -5.19 16.93 2.47
N ILE A 67 -6.42 17.39 2.19
CA ILE A 67 -7.32 16.81 1.17
C ILE A 67 -6.90 17.35 -0.20
#